data_AF-A0A952P5V6-F1
#
_entry.id   AF-A0A952P5V6-F1
#
_cell.length_a   1.000
_cell.length_b   1.000
_cell.length_c   1.000
_cell.angle_alpha   90.00
_cell.angle_beta   90.00
_cell.angle_gamma   90.00
#
_symmetry.space_group_name_H-M   'P 1'
#
loop_
_entity.id
_entity.type
_entity.pdbx_description
1 polymer ?
#
loop_
_entity_poly.entity_id
_entity_poly.type
_entity_poly.pdbx_seq_one_letter_code
_entity_poly.pdbx_strand_id
1 'polypeptide(L)'
;MNRFFLASQAVLIATLGGVTAQAQTALFSPTEIRQHQERIQIITSTAADCLSETYADHVQFFKKWKVSKYYGNRKPEHRTAEGRRAALVRYGAPASLESELEPTSCIGLTMQCLAAGFKAAGQSATWSKIHAQLAVDNKFYGTDLQKMLRQLGWKTLYWNPDVSQNAAWDQEDQTINPLQPGKTWNPVWGGHAYRYAMVTRKNDYYGIPIDDARTLVNFKTSVPQSFKRVPFFVGTAHAGYHVFPGSQGQVIEAHSMRNLNAFDNLEVSAFNPLAPQGGPRWTRTEKYRSGVIVVPPGF
;
A
#
# COMPACT_ATOMS: atom_id res chain seq x y z
N MET A 1 -63.91 -41.48 -31.88
CA MET A 1 -64.13 -40.50 -30.80
C MET A 1 -62.76 -40.09 -30.26
N ASN A 2 -62.18 -39.02 -30.82
CA ASN A 2 -60.87 -38.48 -30.41
C ASN A 2 -61.07 -37.03 -29.97
N ARG A 3 -60.76 -36.71 -28.71
CA ARG A 3 -60.56 -35.35 -28.22
C ARG A 3 -59.36 -35.35 -27.29
N PHE A 4 -58.22 -34.89 -27.78
CA PHE A 4 -57.10 -34.44 -26.97
C PHE A 4 -57.14 -32.91 -26.93
N PHE A 5 -57.21 -32.36 -25.71
CA PHE A 5 -57.09 -30.93 -25.43
C PHE A 5 -55.60 -30.55 -25.42
N LEU A 6 -55.21 -29.57 -26.24
CA LEU A 6 -53.92 -28.89 -26.17
C LEU A 6 -54.09 -27.62 -25.34
N ALA A 7 -53.47 -27.56 -24.16
CA ALA A 7 -53.34 -26.34 -23.37
C ALA A 7 -52.00 -25.67 -23.69
N SER A 8 -52.06 -24.47 -24.26
CA SER A 8 -50.89 -23.61 -24.50
C SER A 8 -50.41 -23.01 -23.19
N GLN A 9 -49.15 -23.23 -22.82
CA GLN A 9 -48.47 -22.46 -21.78
C GLN A 9 -47.77 -21.26 -22.42
N ALA A 10 -48.20 -20.05 -22.03
CA ALA A 10 -47.51 -18.81 -22.35
C ALA A 10 -46.27 -18.68 -21.46
N VAL A 11 -45.08 -18.62 -22.07
CA VAL A 11 -43.83 -18.33 -21.39
C VAL A 11 -43.72 -16.83 -21.19
N LEU A 12 -43.75 -16.40 -19.93
CA LEU A 12 -43.50 -15.01 -19.52
C LEU A 12 -41.98 -14.77 -19.53
N ILE A 13 -41.47 -14.05 -20.53
CA ILE A 13 -40.06 -13.62 -20.56
C ILE A 13 -39.93 -12.37 -19.68
N ALA A 14 -39.43 -12.55 -18.47
CA ALA A 14 -39.04 -11.43 -17.60
C ALA A 14 -37.77 -10.78 -18.17
N THR A 15 -37.89 -9.57 -18.67
CA THR A 15 -36.77 -8.72 -19.07
C THR A 15 -36.03 -8.26 -17.81
N LEU A 16 -34.87 -8.87 -17.54
CA LEU A 16 -33.93 -8.39 -16.53
C LEU A 16 -33.43 -7.01 -16.96
N GLY A 17 -33.80 -5.98 -16.19
CA GLY A 17 -33.35 -4.62 -16.37
C GLY A 17 -31.83 -4.54 -16.34
N GLY A 18 -31.24 -4.12 -17.45
CA GLY A 18 -29.82 -3.85 -17.54
C GLY A 18 -29.46 -2.70 -16.60
N VAL A 19 -28.65 -2.99 -15.58
CA VAL A 19 -27.94 -1.97 -14.80
C VAL A 19 -26.97 -1.30 -15.78
N THR A 20 -27.31 -0.11 -16.25
CA THR A 20 -26.40 0.71 -17.03
C THR A 20 -25.24 1.10 -16.10
N ALA A 21 -24.04 0.58 -16.39
CA ALA A 21 -22.83 1.00 -15.73
C ALA A 21 -22.64 2.50 -15.98
N GLN A 22 -22.96 3.32 -14.98
CA GLN A 22 -22.64 4.74 -15.02
C GLN A 22 -21.12 4.86 -15.12
N ALA A 23 -20.64 5.42 -16.23
CA ALA A 23 -19.23 5.72 -16.41
C ALA A 23 -18.78 6.60 -15.24
N GLN A 24 -17.85 6.11 -14.41
CA GLN A 24 -17.25 6.92 -13.37
C GLN A 24 -16.63 8.16 -14.02
N THR A 25 -17.17 9.33 -13.70
CA THR A 25 -16.58 10.61 -14.08
C THR A 25 -15.15 10.66 -13.58
N ALA A 26 -14.20 10.92 -14.48
CA ALA A 26 -12.79 11.07 -14.13
C ALA A 26 -12.64 12.15 -13.05
N LEU A 27 -11.91 11.84 -11.96
CA LEU A 27 -11.75 12.75 -10.83
C LEU A 27 -10.90 13.98 -11.16
N PHE A 28 -9.97 13.83 -12.11
CA PHE A 28 -9.03 14.86 -12.53
C PHE A 28 -9.30 15.29 -13.97
N SER A 29 -9.26 16.60 -14.20
CA SER A 29 -9.37 17.16 -15.55
C SER A 29 -8.12 16.86 -16.39
N PRO A 30 -8.21 16.90 -17.73
CA PRO A 30 -7.04 16.77 -18.60
C PRO A 30 -5.93 17.78 -18.31
N THR A 31 -6.29 19.00 -17.89
CA THR A 31 -5.32 20.04 -17.50
C THR A 31 -4.57 19.65 -16.23
N GLU A 32 -5.25 19.12 -15.22
CA GLU A 32 -4.60 18.64 -13.99
C GLU A 32 -3.64 17.49 -14.26
N ILE A 33 -4.05 16.53 -15.10
CA ILE A 33 -3.20 15.38 -15.47
C ILE A 33 -1.93 15.85 -16.20
N ARG A 34 -2.07 16.77 -17.18
CA ARG A 34 -0.92 17.33 -17.88
C ARG A 34 0.03 18.09 -16.94
N GLN A 35 -0.51 18.97 -16.08
CA GLN A 35 0.29 19.70 -15.10
C GLN A 35 1.02 18.75 -14.13
N HIS A 36 0.37 17.64 -13.76
CA HIS A 36 0.97 16.61 -12.93
C HIS A 36 2.16 15.94 -13.63
N GLN A 37 1.99 15.56 -14.88
CA GLN A 37 3.07 14.96 -15.69
C GLN A 37 4.25 15.92 -15.87
N GLU A 38 3.99 17.20 -16.13
CA GLU A 38 5.03 18.24 -16.26
C GLU A 38 5.82 18.46 -14.96
N ARG A 39 5.23 18.17 -13.79
CA ARG A 39 5.84 18.41 -12.47
C ARG A 39 6.22 17.13 -11.73
N ILE A 40 6.13 15.97 -12.37
CA ILE A 40 6.32 14.67 -11.72
C ILE A 40 7.70 14.51 -11.07
N GLN A 41 8.74 15.09 -11.66
CA GLN A 41 10.09 15.07 -11.11
C GLN A 41 10.18 15.83 -9.77
N ILE A 42 9.54 16.99 -9.64
CA ILE A 42 9.48 17.75 -8.39
C ILE A 42 8.74 16.94 -7.31
N ILE A 43 7.60 16.34 -7.68
CA ILE A 43 6.79 15.53 -6.75
C ILE A 43 7.59 14.36 -6.22
N THR A 44 8.19 13.59 -7.12
CA THR A 44 8.90 12.34 -6.75
C THR A 44 10.22 12.60 -6.04
N SER A 45 11.01 13.60 -6.45
CA SER A 45 12.24 13.97 -5.71
C SER A 45 11.91 14.47 -4.31
N THR A 46 10.98 15.41 -4.16
CA THR A 46 10.58 15.92 -2.84
C THR A 46 9.98 14.83 -1.95
N ALA A 47 9.18 13.91 -2.52
CA ALA A 47 8.64 12.79 -1.75
C ALA A 47 9.75 11.82 -1.30
N ALA A 48 10.77 11.58 -2.14
CA ALA A 48 11.93 10.78 -1.77
C ALA A 48 12.78 11.47 -0.69
N ASP A 49 13.03 12.77 -0.81
CA ASP A 49 13.75 13.57 0.19
C ASP A 49 13.01 13.53 1.54
N CYS A 50 11.68 13.69 1.53
CA CYS A 50 10.86 13.53 2.73
C CYS A 50 11.06 12.16 3.42
N LEU A 51 11.16 11.06 2.66
CA LEU A 51 11.42 9.73 3.21
C LEU A 51 12.80 9.68 3.88
N SER A 52 13.83 10.17 3.18
CA SER A 52 15.21 10.19 3.67
C SER A 52 15.38 11.08 4.91
N GLU A 53 14.79 12.27 4.90
CA GLU A 53 14.81 13.21 6.03
C GLU A 53 14.07 12.64 7.25
N THR A 54 12.88 12.08 7.05
CA THR A 54 12.09 11.42 8.11
C THR A 54 12.89 10.29 8.78
N TYR A 55 13.57 9.47 7.98
CA TYR A 55 14.42 8.41 8.53
C TYR A 55 15.67 8.95 9.22
N ALA A 56 16.34 9.96 8.66
CA ALA A 56 17.52 10.57 9.28
C ALA A 56 17.18 11.19 10.64
N ASP A 57 16.07 11.93 10.72
CA ASP A 57 15.56 12.53 11.95
C ASP A 57 15.21 11.48 13.00
N HIS A 58 14.50 10.40 12.59
CA HIS A 58 14.23 9.24 13.44
C HIS A 58 15.50 8.64 14.05
N VAL A 59 16.53 8.39 13.22
CA VAL A 59 17.80 7.81 13.67
C VAL A 59 18.50 8.73 14.68
N GLN A 60 18.54 10.04 14.40
CA GLN A 60 19.16 11.01 15.31
C GLN A 60 18.43 11.07 16.66
N PHE A 61 17.10 11.14 16.62
CA PHE A 61 16.27 11.15 17.80
C PHE A 61 16.44 9.88 18.63
N PHE A 62 16.38 8.70 18.00
CA PHE A 62 16.56 7.42 18.68
C PHE A 62 17.97 7.28 19.27
N LYS A 63 19.01 7.74 18.56
CA LYS A 63 20.39 7.71 19.08
C LYS A 63 20.50 8.47 20.41
N LYS A 64 19.85 9.63 20.49
CA LYS A 64 19.85 10.51 21.67
C LYS A 64 18.99 9.98 22.81
N TRP A 65 17.75 9.57 22.52
CA TRP A 65 16.73 9.32 23.54
C TRP A 65 16.38 7.85 23.76
N LYS A 66 16.88 6.93 22.92
CA LYS A 66 16.58 5.48 22.94
C LYS A 66 15.09 5.14 22.82
N VAL A 67 14.31 6.10 22.32
CA VAL A 67 12.89 5.96 21.98
C VAL A 67 12.66 6.50 20.57
N SER A 68 11.67 5.94 19.89
CA SER A 68 11.31 6.29 18.52
C SER A 68 10.61 7.63 18.48
N LYS A 69 11.04 8.51 17.56
CA LYS A 69 10.30 9.75 17.27
C LYS A 69 8.98 9.44 16.60
N TYR A 70 9.04 8.62 15.54
CA TYR A 70 7.88 8.19 14.78
C TYR A 70 7.36 6.89 15.36
N TYR A 71 6.13 6.85 15.87
CA TYR A 71 5.63 5.69 16.62
C TYR A 71 4.32 5.16 16.06
N GLY A 72 4.13 3.84 16.19
CA GLY A 72 2.85 3.21 15.88
C GLY A 72 1.74 3.61 16.85
N ASN A 73 0.67 4.23 16.33
CA ASN A 73 -0.44 4.75 17.12
C ASN A 73 -1.60 3.75 17.36
N ARG A 74 -1.47 2.50 16.89
CA ARG A 74 -2.54 1.49 17.09
C ARG A 74 -2.53 0.89 18.49
N LYS A 75 -1.40 0.96 19.20
CA LYS A 75 -1.31 0.61 20.63
C LYS A 75 -2.16 1.55 21.48
N PRO A 76 -3.09 1.05 22.32
CA PRO A 76 -3.95 1.90 23.15
C PRO A 76 -3.17 2.93 23.98
N GLU A 77 -2.04 2.52 24.55
CA GLU A 77 -1.18 3.35 25.39
C GLU A 77 -0.50 4.51 24.62
N HIS A 78 -0.41 4.45 23.30
CA HIS A 78 0.20 5.53 22.50
C HIS A 78 -0.82 6.55 21.97
N ARG A 79 -2.12 6.28 22.14
CA ARG A 79 -3.20 7.14 21.60
C ARG A 79 -3.41 8.42 22.40
N THR A 80 -3.09 8.42 23.69
CA THR A 80 -3.24 9.58 24.58
C THR A 80 -1.88 10.18 24.92
N ALA A 81 -1.86 11.49 25.22
CA ALA A 81 -0.64 12.17 25.65
C ALA A 81 -0.12 11.58 26.98
N GLU A 82 -1.01 11.26 27.91
CA GLU A 82 -0.69 10.65 29.21
C GLU A 82 -0.03 9.28 29.03
N GLY A 83 -0.57 8.46 28.14
CA GLY A 83 -0.03 7.13 27.85
C GLY A 83 1.35 7.21 27.20
N ARG A 84 1.55 8.16 26.28
CA ARG A 84 2.88 8.44 25.69
C ARG A 84 3.89 8.91 26.74
N ARG A 85 3.52 9.85 27.60
CA ARG A 85 4.38 10.30 28.72
C ARG A 85 4.75 9.14 29.65
N ALA A 86 3.79 8.27 29.98
CA ALA A 86 4.05 7.09 30.79
C ALA A 86 4.99 6.09 30.09
N ALA A 87 4.83 5.89 28.77
CA ALA A 87 5.72 5.04 27.98
C ALA A 87 7.15 5.61 27.91
N LEU A 88 7.30 6.93 27.69
CA LEU A 88 8.60 7.61 27.72
C LEU A 88 9.33 7.37 29.04
N VAL A 89 8.66 7.64 30.17
CA VAL A 89 9.23 7.42 31.52
C VAL A 89 9.62 5.95 31.72
N ARG A 90 8.76 5.02 31.31
CA ARG A 90 9.04 3.57 31.40
C ARG A 90 10.31 3.16 30.65
N TYR A 91 10.61 3.82 29.54
CA TYR A 91 11.79 3.54 28.72
C TYR A 91 13.00 4.44 29.04
N GLY A 92 12.95 5.19 30.15
CA GLY A 92 14.06 6.03 30.60
C GLY A 92 14.22 7.34 29.83
N ALA A 93 13.19 7.77 29.08
CA ALA A 93 13.18 9.03 28.35
C ALA A 93 12.36 10.11 29.09
N PRO A 94 12.71 11.41 28.97
CA PRO A 94 11.93 12.49 29.57
C PRO A 94 10.49 12.53 29.04
N ALA A 95 9.51 12.68 29.94
CA ALA A 95 8.11 12.83 29.57
C ALA A 95 7.84 14.08 28.70
N SER A 96 8.70 15.11 28.79
CA SER A 96 8.62 16.34 27.98
C SER A 96 8.82 16.09 26.49
N LEU A 97 9.39 14.95 26.09
CA LEU A 97 9.54 14.59 24.67
C LEU A 97 8.20 14.25 23.99
N GLU A 98 7.11 14.15 24.73
CA GLU A 98 5.82 13.75 24.16
C GLU A 98 5.35 14.65 23.02
N SER A 99 5.62 15.96 23.08
CA SER A 99 5.29 16.89 22.00
C SER A 99 6.22 16.79 20.78
N GLU A 100 7.33 16.06 20.90
CA GLU A 100 8.26 15.79 19.79
C GLU A 100 7.93 14.45 19.09
N LEU A 101 7.04 13.62 19.66
CA LEU A 101 6.65 12.35 19.08
C LEU A 101 5.63 12.52 17.96
N GLU A 102 5.80 11.77 16.87
CA GLU A 102 4.93 11.83 15.69
C GLU A 102 4.24 10.48 15.46
N PRO A 103 2.89 10.40 15.48
CA PRO A 103 2.21 9.16 15.17
C PRO A 103 2.40 8.80 13.70
N THR A 104 2.75 7.56 13.42
CA THR A 104 2.95 7.07 12.05
C THR A 104 2.30 5.71 11.80
N SER A 105 2.15 5.39 10.53
CA SER A 105 1.74 4.09 10.01
C SER A 105 2.29 3.90 8.61
N CYS A 106 2.31 2.65 8.15
CA CYS A 106 2.62 2.23 6.78
C CYS A 106 2.11 3.22 5.71
N ILE A 107 0.80 3.46 5.70
CA ILE A 107 0.18 4.41 4.75
C ILE A 107 0.34 5.88 5.17
N GLY A 108 0.41 6.18 6.47
CA GLY A 108 0.60 7.54 6.97
C GLY A 108 1.87 8.19 6.43
N LEU A 109 3.01 7.49 6.51
CA LEU A 109 4.27 7.97 5.95
C LEU A 109 4.18 8.20 4.43
N THR A 110 3.54 7.27 3.72
CA THR A 110 3.31 7.39 2.27
C THR A 110 2.53 8.65 1.94
N MET A 111 1.42 8.87 2.65
CA MET A 111 0.53 10.03 2.44
C MET A 111 1.25 11.34 2.78
N GLN A 112 2.02 11.37 3.88
CA GLN A 112 2.80 12.55 4.28
C GLN A 112 3.81 12.96 3.21
N CYS A 113 4.61 12.03 2.69
CA CYS A 113 5.64 12.36 1.72
C CYS A 113 5.08 12.67 0.33
N LEU A 114 3.99 12.01 -0.09
CA LEU A 114 3.26 12.45 -1.28
C LEU A 114 2.68 13.86 -1.11
N ALA A 115 2.07 14.17 0.04
CA ALA A 115 1.55 15.50 0.32
C ALA A 115 2.64 16.58 0.19
N ALA A 116 3.84 16.31 0.72
CA ALA A 116 5.00 17.19 0.60
C ALA A 116 5.38 17.41 -0.87
N GLY A 117 5.48 16.33 -1.66
CA GLY A 117 5.81 16.42 -3.08
C GLY A 117 4.76 17.18 -3.92
N PHE A 118 3.48 16.89 -3.72
CA PHE A 118 2.40 17.63 -4.39
C PHE A 118 2.39 19.10 -3.99
N LYS A 119 2.64 19.43 -2.72
CA LYS A 119 2.74 20.82 -2.25
C LYS A 119 3.92 21.56 -2.90
N ALA A 120 5.11 20.97 -2.92
CA ALA A 120 6.29 21.56 -3.56
C ALA A 120 6.07 21.79 -5.06
N ALA A 121 5.34 20.89 -5.72
CA ALA A 121 4.94 21.04 -7.11
C ALA A 121 3.76 22.01 -7.33
N GLY A 122 3.28 22.73 -6.31
CA GLY A 122 2.12 23.64 -6.43
C GLY A 122 0.80 22.93 -6.77
N GLN A 123 0.67 21.66 -6.41
CA GLN A 123 -0.48 20.80 -6.69
C GLN A 123 -1.27 20.43 -5.43
N SER A 124 -1.27 21.30 -4.42
CA SER A 124 -2.00 21.06 -3.16
C SER A 124 -3.50 20.80 -3.39
N ALA A 125 -4.14 21.46 -4.36
CA ALA A 125 -5.55 21.20 -4.68
C ALA A 125 -5.78 19.78 -5.22
N THR A 126 -4.91 19.29 -6.10
CA THR A 126 -4.95 17.90 -6.61
C THR A 126 -4.75 16.90 -5.48
N TRP A 127 -3.79 17.16 -4.58
CA TRP A 127 -3.59 16.34 -3.39
C TRP A 127 -4.81 16.33 -2.47
N SER A 128 -5.43 17.48 -2.22
CA SER A 128 -6.65 17.56 -1.41
C SER A 128 -7.79 16.71 -1.98
N LYS A 129 -7.94 16.63 -3.32
CA LYS A 129 -8.91 15.72 -3.96
C LYS A 129 -8.58 14.25 -3.67
N ILE A 130 -7.32 13.84 -3.83
CA ILE A 130 -6.86 12.48 -3.50
C ILE A 130 -7.16 12.19 -2.03
N HIS A 131 -6.71 13.05 -1.13
CA HIS A 131 -6.90 12.87 0.31
C HIS A 131 -8.38 12.75 0.68
N ALA A 132 -9.24 13.61 0.13
CA ALA A 132 -10.69 13.55 0.38
C ALA A 132 -11.32 12.22 -0.07
N GLN A 133 -10.87 11.66 -1.19
CA GLN A 133 -11.34 10.36 -1.68
C GLN A 133 -10.84 9.19 -0.82
N LEU A 134 -9.66 9.31 -0.21
CA LEU A 134 -9.08 8.24 0.59
C LEU A 134 -9.50 8.29 2.06
N ALA A 135 -9.91 9.46 2.57
CA ALA A 135 -10.29 9.66 3.97
C ALA A 135 -11.71 9.15 4.29
N VAL A 136 -12.13 8.03 3.70
CA VAL A 136 -13.44 7.41 4.00
C VAL A 136 -13.33 6.65 5.33
N ASP A 137 -14.24 6.94 6.27
CA ASP A 137 -14.25 6.38 7.63
C ASP A 137 -12.92 6.52 8.40
N ASN A 138 -12.12 7.54 8.07
CA ASN A 138 -10.74 7.72 8.56
C ASN A 138 -9.81 6.51 8.29
N LYS A 139 -10.06 5.76 7.20
CA LYS A 139 -9.24 4.61 6.79
C LYS A 139 -8.68 4.82 5.40
N PHE A 140 -7.35 4.87 5.32
CA PHE A 140 -6.66 4.91 4.04
C PHE A 140 -6.40 3.48 3.55
N TYR A 141 -6.86 3.14 2.34
CA TYR A 141 -6.55 1.87 1.68
C TYR A 141 -5.48 2.09 0.60
N GLY A 142 -4.44 1.24 0.60
CA GLY A 142 -3.35 1.36 -0.38
C GLY A 142 -3.82 1.17 -1.82
N THR A 143 -4.81 0.29 -2.06
CA THR A 143 -5.38 0.06 -3.39
C THR A 143 -6.06 1.30 -3.96
N ASP A 144 -6.73 2.09 -3.10
CA ASP A 144 -7.43 3.28 -3.56
C ASP A 144 -6.46 4.41 -3.83
N LEU A 145 -5.39 4.53 -3.02
CA LEU A 145 -4.29 5.45 -3.31
C LEU A 145 -3.67 5.15 -4.67
N GLN A 146 -3.43 3.87 -4.99
CA GLN A 146 -2.91 3.50 -6.30
C GLN A 146 -3.87 3.85 -7.44
N LYS A 147 -5.17 3.59 -7.29
CA LYS A 147 -6.17 4.00 -8.29
C LYS A 147 -6.16 5.51 -8.52
N MET A 148 -6.01 6.31 -7.45
CA MET A 148 -5.94 7.76 -7.58
C MET A 148 -4.67 8.21 -8.33
N LEU A 149 -3.50 7.66 -7.97
CA LEU A 149 -2.24 7.96 -8.66
C LEU A 149 -2.27 7.53 -10.14
N ARG A 150 -2.88 6.38 -10.46
CA ARG A 150 -3.08 5.92 -11.84
C ARG A 150 -3.88 6.92 -12.68
N GLN A 151 -4.91 7.56 -12.12
CA GLN A 151 -5.68 8.57 -12.86
C GLN A 151 -4.85 9.80 -13.23
N LEU A 152 -3.74 10.04 -12.53
CA LEU A 152 -2.75 11.07 -12.86
C LEU A 152 -1.65 10.58 -13.82
N GLY A 153 -1.74 9.35 -14.31
CA GLY A 153 -0.84 8.78 -15.31
C GLY A 153 0.27 7.90 -14.74
N TRP A 154 0.27 7.61 -13.44
CA TRP A 154 1.20 6.64 -12.86
C TRP A 154 0.91 5.23 -13.39
N LYS A 155 1.95 4.40 -13.40
CA LYS A 155 1.91 3.02 -13.90
C LYS A 155 1.99 2.04 -12.76
N THR A 156 1.28 0.92 -12.86
CA THR A 156 1.38 -0.14 -11.85
C THR A 156 2.10 -1.36 -12.39
N LEU A 157 3.08 -1.79 -11.62
CA LEU A 157 3.84 -3.01 -11.81
C LEU A 157 3.33 -4.05 -10.83
N TYR A 158 3.06 -5.26 -11.30
CA TYR A 158 2.88 -6.40 -10.41
C TYR A 158 4.25 -6.93 -9.98
N TRP A 159 4.41 -7.19 -8.69
CA TRP A 159 5.63 -7.79 -8.16
C TRP A 159 5.36 -9.15 -7.53
N ASN A 160 6.22 -10.11 -7.86
CA ASN A 160 6.25 -11.45 -7.29
C ASN A 160 7.65 -12.04 -7.51
N PRO A 161 8.47 -12.20 -6.45
CA PRO A 161 9.86 -12.58 -6.61
C PRO A 161 10.02 -14.03 -7.10
N ASP A 162 9.05 -14.91 -6.85
CA ASP A 162 9.13 -16.32 -7.25
C ASP A 162 7.74 -16.97 -7.44
N VAL A 163 7.24 -16.98 -8.66
CA VAL A 163 5.88 -17.48 -8.93
C VAL A 163 5.77 -19.00 -8.76
N SER A 164 6.88 -19.75 -8.80
CA SER A 164 6.84 -21.21 -8.60
C SER A 164 6.56 -21.59 -7.14
N GLN A 165 6.75 -20.65 -6.22
CA GLN A 165 6.51 -20.85 -4.78
C GLN A 165 5.10 -20.44 -4.34
N ASN A 166 4.30 -19.81 -5.22
CA ASN A 166 3.01 -19.23 -4.85
C ASN A 166 2.08 -20.20 -4.11
N ALA A 167 1.96 -21.45 -4.59
CA ALA A 167 1.09 -22.45 -3.94
C ALA A 167 1.59 -22.82 -2.53
N ALA A 168 2.91 -22.96 -2.36
CA ALA A 168 3.50 -23.25 -1.06
C ALA A 168 3.34 -22.06 -0.10
N TRP A 169 3.53 -20.83 -0.57
CA TRP A 169 3.31 -19.62 0.22
C TRP A 169 1.85 -19.45 0.64
N ASP A 170 0.90 -19.74 -0.26
CA ASP A 170 -0.53 -19.69 0.08
C ASP A 170 -0.87 -20.71 1.17
N GLN A 171 -0.31 -21.92 1.11
CA GLN A 171 -0.47 -22.94 2.16
C GLN A 171 0.18 -22.51 3.49
N GLU A 172 1.36 -21.88 3.44
CA GLU A 172 2.05 -21.35 4.61
C GLU A 172 1.21 -20.25 5.28
N ASP A 173 0.71 -19.27 4.52
CA ASP A 173 -0.13 -18.17 5.02
C ASP A 173 -1.39 -18.69 5.73
N GLN A 174 -2.04 -19.72 5.17
CA GLN A 174 -3.19 -20.39 5.77
C GLN A 174 -2.84 -21.15 7.05
N THR A 175 -1.66 -21.75 7.10
CA THR A 175 -1.17 -22.49 8.27
C THR A 175 -0.85 -21.54 9.42
N ILE A 176 -0.18 -20.43 9.12
CA ILE A 176 0.21 -19.42 10.12
C ILE A 176 -1.02 -18.63 10.60
N ASN A 177 -1.98 -18.36 9.71
CA ASN A 177 -3.17 -17.57 10.02
C ASN A 177 -4.44 -18.32 9.59
N PRO A 178 -4.85 -19.36 10.34
CA PRO A 178 -6.04 -20.13 10.01
C PRO A 178 -7.31 -19.25 10.01
N LEU A 179 -8.27 -19.59 9.16
CA LEU A 179 -9.55 -18.88 9.13
C LEU A 179 -10.29 -19.06 10.45
N GLN A 180 -10.86 -17.97 10.94
CA GLN A 180 -11.85 -18.04 11.99
C GLN A 180 -13.16 -18.65 11.45
N PRO A 181 -13.94 -19.37 12.28
CA PRO A 181 -15.23 -19.93 11.87
C PRO A 181 -16.12 -18.89 11.19
N GLY A 182 -16.72 -19.25 10.05
CA GLY A 182 -17.61 -18.39 9.27
C GLY A 182 -16.92 -17.35 8.39
N LYS A 183 -15.57 -17.29 8.37
CA LYS A 183 -14.81 -16.46 7.43
C LYS A 183 -14.36 -17.28 6.23
N THR A 184 -14.41 -16.67 5.05
CA THR A 184 -13.92 -17.27 3.79
C THR A 184 -12.60 -16.66 3.33
N TRP A 185 -12.14 -15.60 3.99
CA TRP A 185 -10.92 -14.87 3.65
C TRP A 185 -10.26 -14.27 4.90
N ASN A 186 -8.92 -14.22 4.88
CA ASN A 186 -8.12 -13.53 5.88
C ASN A 186 -7.28 -12.41 5.19
N PRO A 187 -7.39 -11.13 5.63
CA PRO A 187 -6.67 -10.03 5.00
C PRO A 187 -5.14 -10.16 4.97
N VAL A 188 -4.54 -10.96 5.86
CA VAL A 188 -3.09 -11.19 5.90
C VAL A 188 -2.62 -12.30 4.95
N TRP A 189 -3.52 -12.88 4.18
CA TRP A 189 -3.17 -13.85 3.14
C TRP A 189 -2.82 -13.14 1.83
N GLY A 190 -1.72 -13.55 1.21
CA GLY A 190 -1.34 -13.01 -0.10
C GLY A 190 -2.26 -13.45 -1.24
N GLY A 191 -2.77 -14.68 -1.19
CA GLY A 191 -3.50 -15.30 -2.30
C GLY A 191 -2.65 -15.35 -3.57
N HIS A 192 -1.35 -15.58 -3.41
CA HIS A 192 -0.29 -15.39 -4.39
C HIS A 192 -0.60 -16.07 -5.73
N ALA A 193 -1.03 -17.33 -5.72
CA ALA A 193 -1.32 -18.09 -6.93
C ALA A 193 -2.53 -17.50 -7.68
N TYR A 194 -3.61 -17.21 -6.95
CA TYR A 194 -4.80 -16.61 -7.53
C TYR A 194 -4.51 -15.21 -8.10
N ARG A 195 -3.76 -14.38 -7.37
CA ARG A 195 -3.41 -13.02 -7.81
C ARG A 195 -2.53 -13.05 -9.05
N TYR A 196 -1.54 -13.92 -9.09
CA TYR A 196 -0.71 -14.07 -10.28
C TYR A 196 -1.54 -14.53 -11.50
N ALA A 197 -2.49 -15.44 -11.31
CA ALA A 197 -3.40 -15.86 -12.38
C ALA A 197 -4.31 -14.71 -12.87
N MET A 198 -4.81 -13.87 -11.97
CA MET A 198 -5.61 -12.70 -12.33
C MET A 198 -4.81 -11.67 -13.11
N VAL A 199 -3.58 -11.38 -12.65
CA VAL A 199 -2.69 -10.45 -13.34
C VAL A 199 -2.33 -10.98 -14.73
N THR A 200 -1.96 -12.25 -14.86
CA THR A 200 -1.53 -12.80 -16.17
C THR A 200 -2.67 -13.00 -17.16
N ARG A 201 -3.89 -13.28 -16.70
CA ARG A 201 -5.05 -13.55 -17.58
C ARG A 201 -5.89 -12.32 -17.87
N LYS A 202 -5.94 -11.36 -16.95
CA LYS A 202 -6.85 -10.21 -17.01
C LYS A 202 -6.16 -8.86 -16.86
N ASN A 203 -4.84 -8.82 -16.63
CA ASN A 203 -4.11 -7.61 -16.28
C ASN A 203 -4.78 -6.87 -15.10
N ASP A 204 -5.23 -7.61 -14.07
CA ASP A 204 -5.95 -7.05 -12.94
C ASP A 204 -5.40 -7.55 -11.60
N TYR A 205 -5.27 -6.64 -10.64
CA TYR A 205 -5.04 -6.93 -9.23
C TYR A 205 -6.09 -6.17 -8.39
N TYR A 206 -7.20 -6.82 -8.04
CA TYR A 206 -8.26 -6.22 -7.21
C TYR A 206 -8.90 -4.96 -7.84
N GLY A 207 -9.22 -5.01 -9.13
CA GLY A 207 -9.76 -3.85 -9.83
C GLY A 207 -8.72 -2.76 -10.09
N ILE A 208 -7.44 -3.07 -9.91
CA ILE A 208 -6.31 -2.22 -10.32
C ILE A 208 -5.77 -2.83 -11.62
N PRO A 209 -5.93 -2.16 -12.77
CA PRO A 209 -5.31 -2.59 -14.01
C PRO A 209 -3.79 -2.64 -13.86
N ILE A 210 -3.12 -3.63 -14.44
CA ILE A 210 -1.66 -3.80 -14.40
C ILE A 210 -1.07 -3.37 -15.75
N ASP A 211 -0.13 -2.41 -15.72
CA ASP A 211 0.55 -1.97 -16.94
C ASP A 211 1.78 -2.83 -17.24
N ASP A 212 2.43 -3.39 -16.21
CA ASP A 212 3.60 -4.25 -16.35
C ASP A 212 3.55 -5.43 -15.36
N ALA A 213 3.41 -6.63 -15.91
CA ALA A 213 3.35 -7.89 -15.18
C ALA A 213 4.64 -8.74 -15.30
N ARG A 214 5.75 -8.13 -15.72
CA ARG A 214 6.99 -8.84 -16.07
C ARG A 214 8.21 -8.33 -15.33
N THR A 215 8.42 -7.01 -15.28
CA THR A 215 9.67 -6.44 -14.76
C THR A 215 9.98 -6.89 -13.34
N LEU A 216 8.99 -6.90 -12.45
CA LEU A 216 9.15 -7.30 -11.04
C LEU A 216 8.65 -8.71 -10.76
N VAL A 217 8.67 -9.60 -11.75
CA VAL A 217 8.28 -11.00 -11.60
C VAL A 217 9.49 -11.92 -11.77
N ASN A 218 9.60 -12.94 -10.90
CA ASN A 218 10.67 -13.95 -10.91
C ASN A 218 12.11 -13.41 -10.72
N PHE A 219 12.25 -12.25 -10.09
CA PHE A 219 13.57 -11.67 -9.81
C PHE A 219 14.31 -12.37 -8.65
N LYS A 220 13.67 -13.28 -7.92
CA LYS A 220 14.22 -14.00 -6.76
C LYS A 220 14.87 -13.01 -5.76
N THR A 221 16.18 -13.12 -5.55
CA THR A 221 16.98 -12.22 -4.69
C THR A 221 17.63 -11.05 -5.46
N SER A 222 17.44 -10.95 -6.77
CA SER A 222 18.12 -10.01 -7.67
C SER A 222 17.17 -9.04 -8.35
N VAL A 223 16.77 -7.98 -7.65
CA VAL A 223 15.83 -6.95 -8.16
C VAL A 223 16.42 -6.23 -9.37
N PRO A 224 15.64 -6.01 -10.45
CA PRO A 224 16.13 -5.37 -11.67
C PRO A 224 16.74 -3.99 -11.43
N GLN A 225 17.82 -3.69 -12.15
CA GLN A 225 18.50 -2.39 -12.05
C GLN A 225 17.62 -1.23 -12.53
N SER A 226 16.69 -1.47 -13.46
CA SER A 226 15.69 -0.47 -13.86
C SER A 226 14.88 -0.01 -12.65
N PHE A 227 14.39 -0.94 -11.82
CA PHE A 227 13.61 -0.61 -10.62
C PHE A 227 14.40 0.15 -9.55
N LYS A 228 15.70 -0.09 -9.45
CA LYS A 228 16.56 0.67 -8.54
C LYS A 228 16.75 2.14 -8.94
N ARG A 229 16.27 2.55 -10.11
CA ARG A 229 16.30 3.94 -10.58
C ARG A 229 14.98 4.68 -10.39
N VAL A 230 13.91 4.03 -9.91
CA VAL A 230 12.65 4.74 -9.66
C VAL A 230 12.89 5.82 -8.60
N PRO A 231 12.61 7.11 -8.86
CA PRO A 231 12.87 8.16 -7.89
C PRO A 231 11.96 8.06 -6.66
N PHE A 232 10.72 7.61 -6.85
CA PHE A 232 9.77 7.33 -5.77
C PHE A 232 8.72 6.32 -6.25
N PHE A 233 8.30 5.41 -5.39
CA PHE A 233 7.23 4.45 -5.68
C PHE A 233 6.38 4.18 -4.44
N VAL A 234 5.16 3.69 -4.66
CA VAL A 234 4.29 3.21 -3.58
C VAL A 234 3.96 1.74 -3.82
N GLY A 235 4.39 0.88 -2.93
CA GLY A 235 4.06 -0.54 -2.92
C GLY A 235 2.88 -0.86 -2.02
N THR A 236 2.12 -1.89 -2.41
CA THR A 236 1.16 -2.53 -1.52
C THR A 236 1.29 -4.05 -1.60
N ALA A 237 1.10 -4.71 -0.47
CA ALA A 237 0.96 -6.16 -0.37
C ALA A 237 -0.41 -6.54 0.20
N HIS A 238 -0.78 -7.82 0.08
CA HIS A 238 -1.98 -8.38 0.73
C HIS A 238 -3.24 -7.56 0.44
N ALA A 239 -3.54 -7.34 -0.84
CA ALA A 239 -4.73 -6.59 -1.26
C ALA A 239 -4.81 -5.13 -0.76
N GLY A 240 -3.68 -4.49 -0.48
CA GLY A 240 -3.65 -3.11 0.04
C GLY A 240 -3.70 -3.00 1.56
N TYR A 241 -3.68 -4.13 2.28
CA TYR A 241 -3.55 -4.15 3.74
C TYR A 241 -2.22 -3.55 4.20
N HIS A 242 -1.12 -3.92 3.53
CA HIS A 242 0.20 -3.34 3.79
C HIS A 242 0.57 -2.36 2.68
N VAL A 243 1.10 -1.21 3.08
CA VAL A 243 1.47 -0.10 2.18
C VAL A 243 2.86 0.36 2.55
N PHE A 244 3.73 0.57 1.58
CA PHE A 244 5.08 1.07 1.85
C PHE A 244 5.51 2.03 0.75
N PRO A 245 6.04 3.21 1.10
CA PRO A 245 6.73 4.05 0.16
C PRO A 245 8.16 3.53 -0.06
N GLY A 246 8.75 3.89 -1.18
CA GLY A 246 10.14 3.58 -1.46
C GLY A 246 10.74 4.51 -2.50
N SER A 247 12.06 4.45 -2.59
CA SER A 247 12.86 5.23 -3.53
C SER A 247 14.11 4.44 -3.88
N GLN A 248 14.50 4.48 -5.15
CA GLN A 248 15.77 3.91 -5.63
C GLN A 248 15.99 2.45 -5.23
N GLY A 249 14.92 1.64 -5.29
CA GLY A 249 14.95 0.23 -4.90
C GLY A 249 15.06 -0.02 -3.39
N GLN A 250 14.91 1.01 -2.55
CA GLN A 250 14.76 0.89 -1.10
C GLN A 250 13.30 1.10 -0.71
N VAL A 251 12.89 0.47 0.39
CA VAL A 251 11.60 0.71 1.06
C VAL A 251 11.85 1.30 2.43
N ILE A 252 10.97 2.21 2.85
CA ILE A 252 10.93 2.72 4.22
C ILE A 252 9.60 2.32 4.83
N GLU A 253 9.62 1.58 5.93
CA GLU A 253 8.42 1.03 6.55
C GLU A 253 8.19 1.61 7.94
N ALA A 254 6.97 2.06 8.19
CA ALA A 254 6.52 2.61 9.46
C ALA A 254 5.57 1.63 10.16
N HIS A 255 5.89 1.22 11.38
CA HIS A 255 5.23 0.10 12.05
C HIS A 255 4.19 0.56 13.07
N SER A 256 2.95 0.15 12.84
CA SER A 256 1.80 0.65 13.62
C SER A 256 1.66 0.09 15.04
N MET A 257 2.36 -1.00 15.37
CA MET A 257 2.18 -1.77 16.62
C MET A 257 3.46 -1.98 17.43
N ARG A 258 4.62 -1.46 16.99
CA ARG A 258 5.89 -1.63 17.71
C ARG A 258 5.92 -0.77 18.99
N ASN A 259 6.72 -1.18 19.98
CA ASN A 259 6.88 -0.44 21.23
C ASN A 259 7.61 0.89 20.99
N LEU A 260 7.37 1.91 21.81
CA LEU A 260 8.00 3.23 21.63
C LEU A 260 9.55 3.16 21.68
N ASN A 261 10.15 2.21 22.40
CA ASN A 261 11.60 2.01 22.44
C ASN A 261 12.17 1.16 21.29
N ALA A 262 11.37 0.80 20.29
CA ALA A 262 11.82 0.00 19.17
C ALA A 262 12.43 0.91 18.08
N PHE A 263 13.71 0.72 17.78
CA PHE A 263 14.40 1.47 16.71
C PHE A 263 13.72 1.25 15.36
N ASP A 264 13.18 0.07 15.14
CA ASP A 264 12.55 -0.35 13.91
C ASP A 264 11.08 0.12 13.80
N ASN A 265 10.56 1.00 14.66
CA ASN A 265 9.28 1.68 14.37
C ASN A 265 9.28 2.38 13.00
N LEU A 266 10.45 2.84 12.56
CA LEU A 266 10.72 3.25 11.19
C LEU A 266 11.98 2.51 10.73
N GLU A 267 11.89 1.75 9.64
CA GLU A 267 13.00 0.94 9.16
C GLU A 267 13.21 1.11 7.65
N VAL A 268 14.47 0.99 7.22
CA VAL A 268 14.85 1.03 5.81
C VAL A 268 15.42 -0.32 5.40
N SER A 269 15.07 -0.77 4.20
CA SER A 269 15.66 -1.97 3.62
C SER A 269 15.66 -1.90 2.09
N ALA A 270 16.50 -2.71 1.44
CA ALA A 270 16.36 -2.94 0.01
C ALA A 270 15.01 -3.61 -0.28
N PHE A 271 14.31 -3.18 -1.33
CA PHE A 271 13.14 -3.89 -1.81
C PHE A 271 13.56 -5.27 -2.31
N ASN A 272 13.37 -6.30 -1.49
CA ASN A 272 13.45 -7.70 -1.86
C ASN A 272 12.91 -8.55 -0.70
N PRO A 273 11.65 -8.98 -0.74
CA PRO A 273 11.07 -9.69 0.40
C PRO A 273 11.68 -11.07 0.64
N LEU A 274 12.45 -11.64 -0.30
CA LEU A 274 13.15 -12.93 -0.11
C LEU A 274 14.58 -12.76 0.40
N ALA A 275 15.17 -11.57 0.29
CA ALA A 275 16.55 -11.34 0.70
C ALA A 275 16.65 -11.24 2.23
N PRO A 276 17.75 -11.70 2.83
CA PRO A 276 18.06 -11.38 4.21
C PRO A 276 18.03 -9.88 4.41
N GLN A 277 17.23 -9.42 5.37
CA GLN A 277 17.02 -8.00 5.66
C GLN A 277 16.38 -7.16 4.55
N GLY A 278 15.79 -7.79 3.52
CA GLY A 278 15.04 -7.06 2.51
C GLY A 278 13.61 -6.75 2.98
N GLY A 279 12.98 -5.82 2.28
CA GLY A 279 11.60 -5.38 2.51
C GLY A 279 10.68 -5.61 1.30
N PRO A 280 9.36 -5.50 1.46
CA PRO A 280 8.66 -5.21 2.71
C PRO A 280 8.87 -6.29 3.79
N ARG A 281 9.09 -5.85 5.03
CA ARG A 281 9.63 -6.66 6.12
C ARG A 281 8.59 -7.59 6.70
N TRP A 282 8.97 -8.86 6.80
CA TRP A 282 8.07 -9.88 7.30
C TRP A 282 7.91 -9.81 8.81
N THR A 283 6.70 -10.09 9.29
CA THR A 283 6.46 -10.40 10.69
C THR A 283 6.39 -11.92 10.89
N ARG A 284 6.07 -12.35 12.12
CA ARG A 284 5.80 -13.77 12.39
C ARG A 284 4.57 -14.25 11.61
N THR A 285 3.56 -13.40 11.48
CA THR A 285 2.24 -13.74 10.93
C THR A 285 2.03 -13.22 9.52
N GLU A 286 2.81 -12.25 9.06
CA GLU A 286 2.54 -11.56 7.80
C GLU A 286 3.77 -11.65 6.91
N LYS A 287 3.60 -12.28 5.73
CA LYS A 287 4.66 -12.52 4.75
C LYS A 287 4.31 -11.86 3.43
N TYR A 288 4.92 -10.72 3.16
CA TYR A 288 4.60 -9.92 1.98
C TYR A 288 5.40 -10.41 0.77
N ARG A 289 4.85 -11.35 0.00
CA ARG A 289 5.55 -12.00 -1.14
C ARG A 289 4.98 -11.70 -2.52
N SER A 290 3.87 -10.97 -2.60
CA SER A 290 3.40 -10.43 -3.86
C SER A 290 2.53 -9.21 -3.64
N GLY A 291 2.43 -8.38 -4.67
CA GLY A 291 1.56 -7.22 -4.63
C GLY A 291 1.70 -6.35 -5.87
N VAL A 292 1.41 -5.07 -5.71
CA VAL A 292 1.51 -4.08 -6.78
C VAL A 292 2.30 -2.88 -6.30
N ILE A 293 3.10 -2.32 -7.20
CA ILE A 293 3.85 -1.08 -7.01
C ILE A 293 3.39 -0.08 -8.05
N VAL A 294 3.07 1.13 -7.63
CA VAL A 294 2.79 2.25 -8.53
C VAL A 294 4.03 3.15 -8.65
N VAL A 295 4.43 3.44 -9.88
CA VAL A 295 5.61 4.23 -10.25
C VAL A 295 5.21 5.44 -11.10
N PRO A 296 5.97 6.54 -11.06
CA PRO A 296 5.66 7.74 -11.84
C PRO A 296 5.67 7.47 -13.35
N PRO A 297 4.93 8.26 -14.15
CA PRO A 297 5.05 8.20 -15.61
C PRO A 297 6.49 8.41 -16.08
N GLY A 298 6.90 7.66 -17.12
CA GLY A 298 8.25 7.73 -17.67
C GLY A 298 9.30 6.90 -16.93
N PHE A 299 8.88 6.09 -15.95
CA PHE A 299 9.65 4.98 -15.41
C PHE A 299 9.84 3.85 -16.44
#